data_AF-A0A7S0DYX2-F1
#
_entry.id   AF-A0A7S0DYX2-F1
#
_cell.length_a   1.000
_cell.length_b   1.000
_cell.length_c   1.000
_cell.angle_alpha   90.00
_cell.angle_beta   90.00
_cell.angle_gamma   90.00
#
_symmetry.space_group_name_H-M   'P 1'
#
loop_
_entity.id
_entity.type
_entity.pdbx_description
1 polymer ?
#
loop_
_entity_poly.entity_id
_entity_poly.type
_entity_poly.pdbx_seq_one_letter_code
_entity_poly.pdbx_strand_id
1 'polypeptide(L)'
;MSSFGMPLKRGEICRLLHYRLRGGNQTEEQESEETYKIDFSRLLQQALPCLWPQGLLLQFRVLVCVCALVISRIANIAIPIIYKRAVDLLAEYARDGGQEERPASIRQTPPNPFMRSISWYVVGYVALKCYMGMQSDLRNLIFTPVAQHTREKMQLAVLRHLHALSHRYHLTRKTGATIHVIESGTTSLQTLLSLSAFHVLPSLVDVALCVMVFSFRAQGKLAVVTSVTVVIYMMVTSIVSEWRMKIRRRMQLLNKQAKQRAIESLMNFETVKYFDAADHEVALYQKALEKHHKAEIESERSLFFLDAVQQLVMGCGLLSCMLDSAARVLHKSMTVGDFVLVNTHLLQLYSPLNWMGSLYRMIQQNFIEMEQLFLLLDEEVEIKEACSPSQAVTCEGEGIVFNNVSFAYEQERPILWNFSLRILPGEKVGVVG
;
A
#
# COMPACT_ATOMS: atom_id res chain seq x y z
N MET A 1 -22.07 4.17 -16.57
CA MET A 1 -22.03 2.70 -16.72
C MET A 1 -21.64 2.30 -18.14
N SER A 2 -20.59 2.91 -18.73
CA SER A 2 -20.12 2.56 -20.09
C SER A 2 -18.65 2.87 -20.38
N SER A 3 -17.78 3.04 -19.35
CA SER A 3 -16.38 3.43 -19.60
C SER A 3 -15.32 2.34 -19.35
N PHE A 4 -15.72 1.07 -19.20
CA PHE A 4 -14.78 -0.06 -19.09
C PHE A 4 -14.69 -0.86 -20.41
N GLY A 5 -14.64 -0.15 -21.55
CA GLY A 5 -14.33 -0.77 -22.84
C GLY A 5 -12.87 -0.53 -23.19
N MET A 6 -12.02 -1.56 -23.12
CA MET A 6 -10.66 -1.48 -23.64
C MET A 6 -10.60 -1.86 -25.13
N PRO A 7 -9.92 -1.07 -25.98
CA PRO A 7 -9.39 -1.55 -27.25
C PRO A 7 -7.94 -2.03 -27.05
N LEU A 8 -7.72 -3.35 -26.98
CA LEU A 8 -6.38 -3.93 -26.97
C LEU A 8 -5.79 -3.98 -28.39
N LYS A 9 -4.56 -3.49 -28.55
CA LYS A 9 -3.81 -3.54 -29.81
C LYS A 9 -3.38 -4.98 -30.11
N ARG A 10 -3.70 -5.47 -31.32
CA ARG A 10 -3.42 -6.81 -31.88
C ARG A 10 -2.00 -7.39 -31.67
N GLY A 11 -1.00 -6.59 -31.29
CA GLY A 11 0.40 -7.03 -31.14
C GLY A 11 0.68 -7.87 -29.88
N GLU A 12 -0.08 -7.68 -28.79
CA GLU A 12 0.16 -8.40 -27.52
C GLU A 12 -0.47 -9.81 -27.51
N ILE A 13 -1.49 -10.02 -28.34
CA ILE A 13 -2.21 -11.30 -28.49
C ILE A 13 -1.30 -12.41 -29.06
N CYS A 14 -0.35 -12.07 -29.93
CA CYS A 14 0.57 -13.06 -30.52
C CYS A 14 1.62 -13.59 -29.52
N ARG A 15 1.96 -12.85 -28.46
CA ARG A 15 2.88 -13.35 -27.42
C ARG A 15 2.18 -14.27 -26.41
N LEU A 16 0.92 -13.99 -26.08
CA LEU A 16 0.12 -14.79 -25.15
C LEU A 16 -0.25 -16.18 -25.71
N LEU A 17 -0.46 -16.29 -27.03
CA LEU A 17 -0.73 -17.57 -27.67
C LEU A 17 0.47 -18.52 -27.70
N HIS A 18 1.70 -18.00 -27.74
CA HIS A 18 2.87 -18.87 -27.83
C HIS A 18 3.26 -19.50 -26.47
N TYR A 19 2.84 -18.89 -25.36
CA TYR A 19 3.22 -19.32 -24.00
C TYR A 19 2.29 -20.38 -23.40
N ARG A 20 1.00 -20.41 -23.79
CA ARG A 20 0.01 -21.40 -23.28
C ARG A 20 0.19 -22.84 -23.75
N LEU A 21 1.12 -23.11 -24.67
CA LEU A 21 1.32 -24.45 -25.27
C LEU A 21 2.40 -25.31 -24.59
N ARG A 22 3.05 -24.86 -23.52
CA ARG A 22 3.98 -25.70 -22.73
C ARG A 22 3.47 -25.88 -21.31
N GLY A 23 2.79 -27.00 -21.08
CA GLY A 23 2.45 -27.48 -19.74
C GLY A 23 3.67 -28.04 -19.00
N GLY A 24 3.68 -27.88 -17.67
CA GLY A 24 4.55 -28.65 -16.76
C GLY A 24 5.17 -27.87 -15.61
N ASN A 25 4.52 -27.92 -14.43
CA ASN A 25 5.09 -28.08 -13.07
C ASN A 25 6.37 -27.34 -12.61
N GLN A 26 6.86 -26.27 -13.25
CA GLN A 26 8.03 -25.51 -12.78
C GLN A 26 7.75 -24.06 -12.36
N THR A 27 6.50 -23.63 -12.27
CA THR A 27 6.16 -22.21 -12.32
C THR A 27 6.12 -21.43 -11.00
N GLU A 28 6.22 -22.03 -9.81
CA GLU A 28 6.11 -21.24 -8.57
C GLU A 28 7.40 -20.48 -8.19
N GLU A 29 8.59 -20.93 -8.62
CA GLU A 29 9.86 -20.25 -8.29
C GLU A 29 10.22 -19.15 -9.31
N GLN A 30 9.84 -19.30 -10.58
CA GLN A 30 10.09 -18.29 -11.62
C GLN A 30 9.01 -17.20 -11.71
N GLU A 31 7.81 -17.42 -11.15
CA GLU A 31 6.74 -16.41 -11.04
C GLU A 31 7.17 -15.15 -10.25
N SER A 32 8.25 -15.22 -9.48
CA SER A 32 8.67 -14.12 -8.61
C SER A 32 9.73 -13.16 -9.19
N GLU A 33 10.24 -13.41 -10.40
CA GLU A 33 11.25 -12.55 -11.07
C GLU A 33 10.74 -11.77 -12.29
N GLU A 34 9.74 -12.26 -13.02
CA GLU A 34 9.06 -11.47 -14.06
C GLU A 34 7.95 -10.61 -13.46
N THR A 35 8.34 -9.63 -12.63
CA THR A 35 7.43 -8.53 -12.27
C THR A 35 7.08 -7.78 -13.54
N TYR A 36 5.93 -8.11 -14.12
CA TYR A 36 5.35 -7.41 -15.26
C TYR A 36 5.36 -5.91 -14.93
N LYS A 37 6.10 -5.12 -15.71
CA LYS A 37 6.10 -3.64 -15.62
C LYS A 37 4.71 -3.15 -16.03
N ILE A 38 3.70 -3.32 -15.19
CA ILE A 38 2.43 -2.68 -15.43
C ILE A 38 2.65 -1.17 -15.27
N ASP A 39 2.25 -0.40 -16.29
CA ASP A 39 2.27 1.05 -16.28
C ASP A 39 1.44 1.56 -15.09
N PHE A 40 2.10 1.83 -13.96
CA PHE A 40 1.53 2.42 -12.74
C PHE A 40 0.64 3.62 -13.05
N SER A 41 1.00 4.40 -14.08
CA SER A 41 0.25 5.57 -14.57
C SER A 41 -1.12 5.21 -15.15
N ARG A 42 -1.23 4.12 -15.93
CA ARG A 42 -2.51 3.67 -16.50
C ARG A 42 -3.43 3.11 -15.43
N LEU A 43 -2.87 2.37 -14.48
CA LEU A 43 -3.60 1.85 -13.32
C LEU A 43 -4.12 2.99 -12.43
N LEU A 44 -3.30 4.02 -12.19
CA LEU A 44 -3.74 5.20 -11.44
C LEU A 44 -4.83 5.97 -12.19
N GLN A 45 -4.72 6.11 -13.51
CA GLN A 45 -5.75 6.76 -14.33
C GLN A 45 -7.08 6.00 -14.31
N GLN A 46 -7.07 4.68 -14.27
CA GLN A 46 -8.29 3.86 -14.17
C GLN A 46 -8.87 3.82 -12.75
N ALA A 47 -8.03 3.94 -11.72
CA ALA A 47 -8.44 3.94 -10.32
C ALA A 47 -8.85 5.34 -9.78
N LEU A 48 -8.37 6.42 -10.40
CA LEU A 48 -8.69 7.82 -10.04
C LEU A 48 -10.20 8.13 -10.04
N PRO A 49 -10.98 7.70 -11.04
CA PRO A 49 -12.43 7.87 -11.05
C PRO A 49 -13.13 7.15 -9.90
N CYS A 50 -12.52 6.08 -9.35
CA CYS A 50 -13.08 5.35 -8.22
C CYS A 50 -12.84 6.06 -6.88
N LEU A 51 -11.79 6.87 -6.77
CA LEU A 51 -11.50 7.70 -5.60
C LEU A 51 -12.50 8.85 -5.41
N TRP A 52 -13.24 9.23 -6.45
CA TRP A 52 -14.25 10.27 -6.37
C TRP A 52 -15.66 9.66 -6.17
N PRO A 53 -16.10 9.47 -4.93
CA PRO A 53 -17.41 8.86 -4.66
C PRO A 53 -18.55 9.75 -5.17
N GLN A 54 -19.62 9.09 -5.60
CA GLN A 54 -20.88 9.74 -5.95
C GLN A 54 -21.66 9.98 -4.65
N GLY A 55 -21.71 11.24 -4.20
CA GLY A 55 -22.47 11.64 -3.02
C GLY A 55 -21.87 12.87 -2.32
N LEU A 56 -22.71 13.88 -2.06
CA LEU A 56 -22.28 15.16 -1.46
C LEU A 56 -21.54 14.98 -0.12
N LEU A 57 -22.01 14.07 0.74
CA LEU A 57 -21.40 13.83 2.05
C LEU A 57 -20.05 13.12 1.95
N LEU A 58 -19.88 12.21 0.99
CA LEU A 58 -18.60 11.53 0.75
C LEU A 58 -17.59 12.46 0.07
N GLN A 59 -18.03 13.28 -0.88
CA GLN A 59 -17.21 14.32 -1.50
C GLN A 59 -16.73 15.35 -0.48
N PHE A 60 -17.61 15.76 0.44
CA PHE A 60 -17.24 16.65 1.54
C PHE A 60 -16.16 16.02 2.44
N ARG A 61 -16.27 14.74 2.78
CA ARG A 61 -15.23 14.04 3.57
C ARG A 61 -13.89 14.00 2.84
N VAL A 62 -13.87 13.76 1.53
CA VAL A 62 -12.65 13.83 0.71
C VAL A 62 -12.05 15.24 0.74
N LEU A 63 -12.87 16.27 0.56
CA LEU A 63 -12.42 17.66 0.62
C LEU A 63 -11.82 17.99 1.99
N VAL A 64 -12.48 17.58 3.08
CA VAL A 64 -11.96 17.74 4.45
C VAL A 64 -10.61 17.03 4.60
N CYS A 65 -10.44 15.82 4.06
CA CYS A 65 -9.16 15.10 4.08
C CYS A 65 -8.04 15.82 3.30
N VAL A 66 -8.36 16.40 2.15
CA VAL A 66 -7.41 17.17 1.34
C VAL A 66 -7.02 18.47 2.06
N CYS A 67 -7.99 19.23 2.58
CA CYS A 67 -7.72 20.42 3.38
C CYS A 67 -6.88 20.08 4.62
N ALA A 68 -7.23 19.01 5.32
CA ALA A 68 -6.49 18.43 6.44
C ALA A 68 -5.03 18.11 6.07
N LEU A 69 -4.78 17.56 4.88
CA LEU A 69 -3.46 17.25 4.37
C LEU A 69 -2.65 18.54 4.14
N VAL A 70 -3.23 19.53 3.45
CA VAL A 70 -2.58 20.82 3.19
C VAL A 70 -2.21 21.54 4.48
N ILE A 71 -3.14 21.64 5.44
CA ILE A 71 -2.89 22.25 6.76
C ILE A 71 -1.76 21.50 7.48
N SER A 72 -1.72 20.17 7.41
CA SER A 72 -0.64 19.38 8.01
C SER A 72 0.74 19.69 7.42
N ARG A 73 0.83 19.97 6.10
CA ARG A 73 2.10 20.32 5.45
C ARG A 73 2.57 21.70 5.88
N ILE A 74 1.65 22.66 5.93
CA ILE A 74 1.93 24.02 6.43
C ILE A 74 2.42 23.95 7.89
N ALA A 75 1.73 23.16 8.73
CA ALA A 75 2.14 22.94 10.12
C ALA A 75 3.55 22.31 10.22
N ASN A 76 3.86 21.34 9.36
CA ASN A 76 5.18 20.68 9.33
C ASN A 76 6.33 21.68 9.11
N ILE A 77 6.13 22.64 8.19
CA ILE A 77 7.09 23.72 7.90
C ILE A 77 7.12 24.75 9.03
N ALA A 78 5.96 25.09 9.59
CA ALA A 78 5.86 26.13 10.62
C ALA A 78 6.55 25.73 11.93
N ILE A 79 6.53 24.45 12.30
CA ILE A 79 7.04 23.95 13.58
C ILE A 79 8.53 24.27 13.80
N PRO A 80 9.48 23.93 12.90
CA PRO A 80 10.88 24.31 13.07
C PRO A 80 11.12 25.82 13.10
N ILE A 81 10.34 26.59 12.35
CA ILE A 81 10.45 28.06 12.30
C ILE A 81 9.99 28.70 13.61
N ILE A 82 8.86 28.24 14.16
CA ILE A 82 8.34 28.69 15.45
C ILE A 82 9.32 28.31 16.56
N TYR A 83 9.88 27.09 16.50
CA TYR A 83 10.85 26.65 17.48
C TYR A 83 12.15 27.46 17.41
N LYS A 84 12.66 27.74 16.21
CA LYS A 84 13.78 28.68 15.99
C LYS A 84 13.51 30.02 16.68
N ARG A 85 12.37 30.65 16.40
CA ARG A 85 12.04 31.97 16.95
C ARG A 85 11.95 31.95 18.47
N ALA A 86 11.38 30.89 19.06
CA ALA A 86 11.36 30.73 20.51
C ALA A 86 12.78 30.68 21.10
N VAL A 87 13.68 29.94 20.46
CA VAL A 87 15.09 29.81 20.90
C VAL A 87 15.89 31.10 20.70
N ASP A 88 15.69 31.80 19.59
CA ASP A 88 16.36 33.09 19.33
C ASP A 88 15.94 34.14 20.38
N LEU A 89 14.64 34.25 20.68
CA LEU A 89 14.14 35.15 21.73
C LEU A 89 14.65 34.80 23.13
N LEU A 90 14.81 33.50 23.43
CA LEU A 90 15.42 33.04 24.67
C LEU A 90 16.91 33.40 24.75
N ALA A 91 17.63 33.27 23.63
CA ALA A 91 19.04 33.63 23.54
C ALA A 91 19.26 35.15 23.65
N GLU A 92 18.37 35.96 23.07
CA GLU A 92 18.35 37.43 23.23
C GLU A 92 18.08 37.82 24.68
N TYR A 93 17.06 37.25 25.32
CA TYR A 93 16.76 37.50 26.73
C TYR A 93 17.92 37.12 27.66
N ALA A 94 18.60 36.01 27.39
CA ALA A 94 19.78 35.60 28.15
C ALA A 94 20.98 36.55 27.97
N ARG A 95 21.08 37.22 26.81
CA ARG A 95 22.18 38.12 26.46
C ARG A 95 22.00 39.54 26.98
N ASP A 96 20.78 40.06 26.91
CA ASP A 96 20.43 41.40 27.42
C ASP A 96 20.34 41.44 28.96
N GLY A 97 20.44 40.28 29.61
CA GLY A 97 20.61 40.15 31.03
C GLY A 97 19.28 39.99 31.77
N GLY A 98 19.18 38.93 32.56
CA GLY A 98 18.25 38.84 33.71
C GLY A 98 18.55 39.85 34.83
N GLN A 99 19.19 40.98 34.51
CA GLN A 99 19.50 42.10 35.39
C GLN A 99 18.81 43.36 34.88
N GLU A 100 17.48 43.39 34.94
CA GLU A 100 16.90 44.63 35.47
C GLU A 100 17.21 44.60 36.96
N GLU A 101 18.17 45.42 37.40
CA GLU A 101 18.22 45.85 38.80
C GLU A 101 16.86 46.48 39.13
N ARG A 102 15.92 45.66 39.58
CA ARG A 102 14.63 46.15 40.07
C ARG A 102 14.90 46.81 41.43
N PRO A 103 14.75 48.14 41.58
CA PRO A 103 14.61 48.70 42.91
C PRO A 103 13.43 48.00 43.61
N ALA A 104 13.60 47.68 44.90
CA ALA A 104 12.71 46.83 45.68
C ALA A 104 11.24 47.33 45.82
N SER A 105 10.89 48.46 45.20
CA SER A 105 9.61 49.15 45.33
C SER A 105 8.57 48.83 44.25
N ILE A 106 8.87 48.05 43.21
CA ILE A 106 7.89 47.70 42.15
C ILE A 106 7.78 46.17 41.99
N ARG A 107 7.04 45.55 42.92
CA ARG A 107 6.77 44.09 42.93
C ARG A 107 5.43 43.69 42.28
N GLN A 108 4.75 44.61 41.60
CA GLN A 108 3.39 44.39 41.07
C GLN A 108 3.16 44.83 39.60
N THR A 109 4.19 44.85 38.76
CA THR A 109 3.99 44.97 37.30
C THR A 109 3.83 43.58 36.65
N PRO A 110 2.92 43.43 35.67
CA PRO A 110 2.59 42.16 35.02
C PRO A 110 3.84 41.51 34.39
N PRO A 111 3.83 40.19 34.11
CA PRO A 111 4.98 39.52 33.51
C PRO A 111 5.42 40.27 32.25
N ASN A 112 6.73 40.56 32.15
CA ASN A 112 7.34 41.33 31.07
C ASN A 112 6.75 40.91 29.71
N PRO A 113 6.41 41.84 28.80
CA PRO A 113 5.82 41.53 27.50
C PRO A 113 6.68 40.53 26.70
N PHE A 114 8.00 40.51 26.95
CA PHE A 114 8.96 39.53 26.44
C PHE A 114 8.66 38.08 26.90
N MET A 115 8.40 37.88 28.19
CA MET A 115 8.11 36.56 28.75
C MET A 115 6.77 36.01 28.23
N ARG A 116 5.79 36.90 28.02
CA ARG A 116 4.50 36.54 27.39
C ARG A 116 4.65 36.13 25.93
N SER A 117 5.56 36.77 25.18
CA SER A 117 5.86 36.43 23.78
C SER A 117 6.49 35.04 23.64
N ILE A 118 7.51 34.74 24.47
CA ILE A 118 8.19 33.44 24.48
C ILE A 118 7.20 32.31 24.83
N SER A 119 6.37 32.50 25.87
CA SER A 119 5.36 31.51 26.24
C SER A 119 4.39 31.21 25.11
N TRP A 120 3.98 32.21 24.31
CA TRP A 120 3.11 31.97 23.15
C TRP A 120 3.78 31.17 22.03
N TYR A 121 5.07 31.40 21.75
CA TYR A 121 5.78 30.59 20.75
C TYR A 121 5.98 29.15 21.21
N VAL A 122 6.25 28.92 22.50
CA VAL A 122 6.38 27.56 23.06
C VAL A 122 5.03 26.84 23.05
N VAL A 123 3.95 27.49 23.49
CA VAL A 123 2.59 26.93 23.44
C VAL A 123 2.19 26.64 21.99
N GLY A 124 2.47 27.56 21.06
CA GLY A 124 2.21 27.37 19.63
C GLY A 124 2.99 26.19 19.04
N TYR A 125 4.27 26.04 19.40
CA TYR A 125 5.09 24.89 18.98
C TYR A 125 4.50 23.56 19.47
N VAL A 126 4.19 23.46 20.77
CA VAL A 126 3.62 22.24 21.36
C VAL A 126 2.25 21.93 20.78
N ALA A 127 1.38 22.94 20.63
CA ALA A 127 0.05 22.78 20.03
C ALA A 127 0.13 22.27 18.59
N LEU A 128 1.03 22.81 17.77
CA LEU A 128 1.24 22.34 16.39
C LEU A 128 1.82 20.93 16.34
N LYS A 129 2.73 20.56 17.24
CA LYS A 129 3.25 19.19 17.36
C LYS A 129 2.14 18.20 17.74
N CYS A 130 1.31 18.53 18.72
CA CYS A 130 0.15 17.72 19.11
C CYS A 130 -0.84 17.58 17.95
N TYR A 131 -1.13 18.68 17.26
CA TYR A 131 -1.97 18.67 16.07
C TYR A 131 -1.41 17.73 14.99
N MET A 132 -0.12 17.81 14.68
CA MET A 132 0.50 16.93 13.68
C MET A 132 0.39 15.44 14.05
N GLY A 133 0.55 15.09 15.33
CA GLY A 133 0.41 13.72 15.80
C GLY A 133 -1.01 13.19 15.66
N MET A 134 -2.02 14.01 15.99
CA MET A 134 -3.43 13.60 15.94
C MET A 134 -4.02 13.65 14.51
N GLN A 135 -3.46 14.50 13.65
CA GLN A 135 -4.03 14.79 12.33
C GLN A 135 -3.99 13.59 11.39
N SER A 136 -2.97 12.72 11.48
CA SER A 136 -2.94 11.49 10.68
C SER A 136 -4.11 10.58 11.01
N ASP A 137 -4.38 10.39 12.30
CA ASP A 137 -5.38 9.45 12.79
C ASP A 137 -6.79 9.98 12.54
N LEU A 138 -7.01 11.27 12.79
CA LEU A 138 -8.27 11.94 12.49
C LEU A 138 -8.60 11.89 11.00
N ARG A 139 -7.60 12.16 10.14
CA ARG A 139 -7.78 12.04 8.69
C ARG A 139 -8.12 10.60 8.28
N ASN A 140 -7.43 9.60 8.83
CA ASN A 140 -7.71 8.19 8.54
C ASN A 140 -9.13 7.81 8.98
N LEU A 141 -9.59 8.30 10.12
CA LEU A 141 -10.96 8.10 10.60
C LEU A 141 -12.00 8.71 9.65
N ILE A 142 -11.76 9.94 9.18
CA ILE A 142 -12.66 10.64 8.23
C ILE A 142 -12.66 9.95 6.86
N PHE A 143 -11.51 9.41 6.43
CA PHE A 143 -11.35 8.74 5.14
C PHE A 143 -11.89 7.30 5.12
N THR A 144 -11.91 6.60 6.26
CA THR A 144 -12.31 5.18 6.33
C THR A 144 -13.66 4.89 5.68
N PRO A 145 -14.74 5.67 5.89
CA PRO A 145 -16.01 5.43 5.22
C PRO A 145 -15.96 5.63 3.70
N VAL A 146 -15.13 6.57 3.21
CA VAL A 146 -14.92 6.78 1.78
C VAL A 146 -14.22 5.58 1.16
N ALA A 147 -13.20 5.07 1.87
CA ALA A 147 -12.45 3.89 1.45
C ALA A 147 -13.35 2.64 1.40
N GLN A 148 -14.17 2.41 2.43
CA GLN A 148 -15.10 1.27 2.49
C GLN A 148 -16.17 1.34 1.40
N HIS A 149 -16.76 2.52 1.16
CA HIS A 149 -17.75 2.68 0.09
C HIS A 149 -17.15 2.40 -1.30
N THR A 150 -15.91 2.84 -1.53
CA THR A 150 -15.18 2.56 -2.77
C THR A 150 -14.94 1.05 -2.93
N ARG A 151 -14.51 0.38 -1.86
CA ARG A 151 -14.29 -1.07 -1.84
C ARG A 151 -15.56 -1.85 -2.14
N GLU A 152 -16.66 -1.51 -1.48
CA GLU A 152 -17.98 -2.14 -1.71
C GLU A 152 -18.40 -2.02 -3.18
N LYS A 153 -18.31 -0.82 -3.76
CA LYS A 153 -18.67 -0.58 -5.16
C LYS A 153 -17.82 -1.41 -6.12
N MET A 154 -16.53 -1.54 -5.86
CA MET A 154 -15.63 -2.40 -6.65
C MET A 154 -15.98 -3.87 -6.50
N GLN A 155 -16.18 -4.37 -5.28
CA GLN A 155 -16.56 -5.76 -5.04
C GLN A 155 -17.87 -6.11 -5.76
N LEU A 156 -18.88 -5.23 -5.70
CA LEU A 156 -20.13 -5.41 -6.43
C LEU A 156 -19.96 -5.35 -7.95
N ALA A 157 -19.05 -4.53 -8.47
CA ALA A 157 -18.77 -4.46 -9.90
C ALA A 157 -18.10 -5.76 -10.39
N VAL A 158 -17.08 -6.22 -9.67
CA VAL A 158 -16.36 -7.47 -9.97
C VAL A 158 -17.28 -8.67 -9.85
N LEU A 159 -18.14 -8.72 -8.82
CA LEU A 159 -19.11 -9.81 -8.64
C LEU A 159 -20.12 -9.86 -9.80
N ARG A 160 -20.62 -8.70 -10.26
CA ARG A 160 -21.49 -8.65 -11.45
C ARG A 160 -20.78 -9.15 -12.71
N HIS A 161 -19.52 -8.77 -12.89
CA HIS A 161 -18.72 -9.24 -14.02
C HIS A 161 -18.52 -10.76 -13.96
N LEU A 162 -18.20 -11.32 -12.79
CA LEU A 162 -18.10 -12.76 -12.59
C LEU A 162 -19.39 -13.50 -12.93
N HIS A 163 -20.56 -12.97 -12.56
CA HIS A 163 -21.84 -13.57 -12.94
C HIS A 163 -22.13 -13.51 -14.44
N ALA A 164 -21.47 -12.63 -15.19
CA ALA A 164 -21.59 -12.55 -16.64
C ALA A 164 -20.64 -13.51 -17.36
N LEU A 165 -19.67 -14.12 -16.67
CA LEU A 165 -18.74 -15.08 -17.28
C LEU A 165 -19.44 -16.41 -17.58
N SER A 166 -18.84 -17.18 -18.48
CA SER A 166 -19.44 -18.42 -18.96
C SER A 166 -19.42 -19.52 -17.91
N HIS A 167 -20.31 -20.50 -18.08
CA HIS A 167 -20.35 -21.68 -17.21
C HIS A 167 -18.99 -22.43 -17.19
N ARG A 168 -18.27 -22.45 -18.31
CA ARG A 168 -16.93 -23.05 -18.41
C ARG A 168 -15.92 -22.39 -17.47
N TYR A 169 -15.97 -21.06 -17.35
CA TYR A 169 -15.12 -20.33 -16.41
C TYR A 169 -15.38 -20.78 -14.96
N HIS A 170 -16.66 -20.93 -14.59
CA HIS A 170 -17.04 -21.34 -13.23
C HIS A 170 -16.71 -22.80 -12.90
N LEU A 171 -16.69 -23.71 -13.88
CA LEU A 171 -16.34 -25.12 -13.66
C LEU A 171 -14.83 -25.35 -13.49
N THR A 172 -14.00 -24.50 -14.10
CA THR A 172 -12.53 -24.66 -14.10
C THR A 172 -11.83 -23.95 -12.96
N ARG A 173 -12.47 -22.94 -12.36
CA ARG A 173 -11.89 -22.13 -11.28
C ARG A 173 -12.38 -22.57 -9.92
N LYS A 174 -11.45 -22.66 -8.95
CA LYS A 174 -11.80 -22.89 -7.54
C LYS A 174 -12.50 -21.66 -6.98
N THR A 175 -13.77 -21.77 -6.62
CA THR A 175 -14.60 -20.67 -6.10
C THR A 175 -13.94 -19.89 -4.96
N GLY A 176 -13.29 -20.59 -4.01
CA GLY A 176 -12.58 -19.94 -2.89
C GLY A 176 -11.38 -19.09 -3.32
N ALA A 177 -10.63 -19.54 -4.34
CA ALA A 177 -9.52 -18.75 -4.87
C ALA A 177 -10.02 -17.49 -5.60
N THR A 178 -11.11 -17.60 -6.36
CA THR A 178 -11.74 -16.46 -7.03
C THR A 178 -12.23 -15.42 -6.02
N ILE A 179 -12.93 -15.84 -4.97
CA ILE A 179 -13.39 -14.93 -3.91
C ILE A 179 -12.20 -14.24 -3.23
N HIS A 180 -11.14 -14.99 -2.93
CA HIS A 180 -9.94 -14.42 -2.34
C HIS A 180 -9.28 -13.35 -3.22
N VAL A 181 -9.25 -13.55 -4.55
CA VAL A 181 -8.75 -12.54 -5.51
C VAL A 181 -9.60 -11.27 -5.48
N ILE A 182 -10.93 -11.39 -5.35
CA ILE A 182 -11.83 -10.24 -5.21
C ILE A 182 -11.52 -9.48 -3.92
N GLU A 183 -11.48 -10.18 -2.78
CA GLU A 183 -11.29 -9.55 -1.47
C GLU A 183 -9.92 -8.89 -1.33
N SER A 184 -8.87 -9.62 -1.69
CA SER A 184 -7.48 -9.19 -1.57
C SER A 184 -7.17 -8.10 -2.59
N GLY A 185 -7.56 -8.28 -3.85
CA GLY A 185 -7.32 -7.28 -4.90
C GLY A 185 -8.06 -5.96 -4.67
N THR A 186 -9.31 -5.99 -4.20
CA THR A 186 -10.06 -4.74 -3.90
C THR A 186 -9.51 -4.03 -2.67
N THR A 187 -9.10 -4.78 -1.65
CA THR A 187 -8.40 -4.22 -0.48
C THR A 187 -7.03 -3.64 -0.87
N SER A 188 -6.31 -4.33 -1.76
CA SER A 188 -5.00 -3.90 -2.23
C SER A 188 -5.05 -2.63 -3.06
N LEU A 189 -6.03 -2.52 -3.96
CA LEU A 189 -6.30 -1.30 -4.71
C LEU A 189 -6.61 -0.11 -3.80
N GLN A 190 -7.51 -0.29 -2.81
CA GLN A 190 -7.82 0.73 -1.80
C GLN A 190 -6.56 1.16 -1.03
N THR A 191 -5.73 0.20 -0.63
CA THR A 191 -4.50 0.44 0.13
C THR A 191 -3.49 1.24 -0.71
N LEU A 192 -3.28 0.87 -1.97
CA LEU A 192 -2.39 1.60 -2.88
C LEU A 192 -2.83 3.04 -3.12
N LEU A 193 -4.14 3.26 -3.30
CA LEU A 193 -4.70 4.60 -3.46
C LEU A 193 -4.46 5.45 -2.21
N SER A 194 -4.71 4.87 -1.03
CA SER A 194 -4.50 5.52 0.26
C SER A 194 -3.02 5.85 0.50
N LEU A 195 -2.13 4.89 0.20
CA LEU A 195 -0.68 5.08 0.32
C LEU A 195 -0.17 6.18 -0.60
N SER A 196 -0.60 6.18 -1.85
CA SER A 196 -0.18 7.15 -2.85
C SER A 196 -0.63 8.56 -2.45
N ALA A 197 -1.89 8.71 -2.03
CA ALA A 197 -2.48 10.01 -1.66
C ALA A 197 -1.96 10.56 -0.32
N PHE A 198 -1.80 9.71 0.70
CA PHE A 198 -1.56 10.16 2.08
C PHE A 198 -0.12 9.98 2.57
N HIS A 199 0.70 9.20 1.87
CA HIS A 199 2.07 8.94 2.30
C HIS A 199 3.08 9.30 1.22
N VAL A 200 2.98 8.76 0.01
CA VAL A 200 3.96 8.99 -1.06
C VAL A 200 3.95 10.46 -1.50
N LEU A 201 2.79 11.00 -1.89
CA LEU A 201 2.68 12.39 -2.33
C LEU A 201 3.12 13.39 -1.24
N PRO A 202 2.64 13.30 0.02
CA PRO A 202 3.11 14.18 1.09
C PRO A 202 4.60 14.05 1.38
N SER A 203 5.17 12.85 1.34
CA SER A 203 6.61 12.66 1.59
C SER A 203 7.46 13.29 0.49
N LEU A 204 7.06 13.19 -0.79
CA LEU A 204 7.73 13.88 -1.88
C LEU A 204 7.67 15.40 -1.71
N VAL A 205 6.53 15.92 -1.29
CA VAL A 205 6.36 17.35 -0.96
C VAL A 205 7.26 17.75 0.21
N ASP A 206 7.33 16.96 1.28
CA ASP A 206 8.20 17.24 2.44
C ASP A 206 9.68 17.26 2.05
N VAL A 207 10.14 16.29 1.24
CA VAL A 207 11.51 16.24 0.74
C VAL A 207 11.80 17.47 -0.13
N ALA A 208 10.91 17.80 -1.07
CA ALA A 208 11.07 18.97 -1.93
C ALA A 208 11.13 20.27 -1.11
N LEU A 209 10.26 20.41 -0.11
CA LEU A 209 10.25 21.55 0.81
C LEU A 209 11.53 21.62 1.65
N CYS A 210 12.02 20.50 2.15
CA CYS A 210 13.26 20.43 2.92
C CYS A 210 14.47 20.88 2.08
N VAL A 211 14.58 20.37 0.86
CA VAL A 211 15.61 20.79 -0.11
C VAL A 211 15.49 22.29 -0.43
N MET A 212 14.26 22.78 -0.65
CA MET A 212 13.99 24.19 -0.90
C MET A 212 14.45 25.07 0.26
N VAL A 213 14.06 24.75 1.49
CA VAL A 213 14.42 25.52 2.70
C VAL A 213 15.94 25.55 2.89
N PHE A 214 16.63 24.41 2.76
CA PHE A 214 18.09 24.38 2.91
C PHE A 214 18.84 25.08 1.78
N SER A 215 18.33 25.02 0.54
CA SER A 215 18.95 25.71 -0.60
C SER A 215 18.87 27.23 -0.47
N PHE A 216 17.72 27.76 -0.04
CA PHE A 216 17.54 29.21 0.09
C PHE A 216 18.15 29.79 1.39
N ARG A 217 18.24 29.02 2.48
CA ARG A 217 18.67 29.54 3.80
C ARG A 217 20.08 29.15 4.25
N ALA A 218 20.66 28.04 3.78
CA ALA A 218 21.83 27.42 4.43
C ALA A 218 23.09 27.31 3.52
N GLN A 219 23.27 28.22 2.56
CA GLN A 219 24.48 28.33 1.72
C GLN A 219 25.00 26.97 1.19
N GLY A 220 24.17 26.23 0.44
CA GLY A 220 24.54 25.07 -0.41
C GLY A 220 25.14 23.82 0.27
N LYS A 221 26.18 23.96 1.09
CA LYS A 221 26.95 22.86 1.71
C LYS A 221 26.10 21.97 2.60
N LEU A 222 25.23 22.54 3.44
CA LEU A 222 24.35 21.78 4.32
C LEU A 222 23.32 20.97 3.51
N ALA A 223 22.82 21.54 2.41
CA ALA A 223 21.95 20.83 1.48
C ALA A 223 22.68 19.65 0.83
N VAL A 224 23.93 19.83 0.39
CA VAL A 224 24.75 18.75 -0.19
C VAL A 224 25.00 17.63 0.82
N VAL A 225 25.43 17.94 2.05
CA VAL A 225 25.67 16.91 3.10
C VAL A 225 24.40 16.13 3.41
N THR A 226 23.27 16.83 3.53
CA THR A 226 21.96 16.21 3.78
C THR A 226 21.55 15.31 2.60
N SER A 227 21.65 15.80 1.37
CA SER A 227 21.33 15.01 0.16
C SER A 227 22.22 13.77 0.03
N VAL A 228 23.52 13.89 0.27
CA VAL A 228 24.44 12.75 0.27
C VAL A 228 24.06 11.73 1.34
N THR A 229 23.75 12.19 2.55
CA THR A 229 23.28 11.30 3.64
C THR A 229 22.02 10.53 3.24
N VAL A 230 21.03 11.22 2.64
CA VAL A 230 19.78 10.59 2.17
C VAL A 230 20.05 9.57 1.07
N VAL A 231 20.92 9.89 0.10
CA VAL A 231 21.28 8.96 -0.98
C VAL A 231 21.98 7.71 -0.42
N ILE A 232 22.95 7.88 0.48
CA ILE A 232 23.64 6.76 1.15
C ILE A 232 22.63 5.92 1.93
N TYR A 233 21.76 6.55 2.72
CA TYR A 233 20.70 5.89 3.46
C TYR A 233 19.80 5.05 2.54
N MET A 234 19.36 5.61 1.41
CA MET A 234 18.52 4.93 0.44
C MET A 234 19.24 3.73 -0.19
N MET A 235 20.49 3.91 -0.61
CA MET A 235 21.29 2.84 -1.22
C MET A 235 21.51 1.68 -0.26
N VAL A 236 21.95 1.97 0.96
CA VAL A 236 22.20 0.97 2.00
C VAL A 236 20.90 0.26 2.39
N THR A 237 19.81 1.01 2.58
CA THR A 237 18.51 0.45 2.92
C THR A 237 18.01 -0.51 1.84
N SER A 238 18.12 -0.15 0.55
CA SER A 238 17.69 -1.01 -0.55
C SER A 238 18.50 -2.32 -0.61
N ILE A 239 19.83 -2.23 -0.58
CA ILE A 239 20.72 -3.41 -0.67
C ILE A 239 20.47 -4.38 0.49
N VAL A 240 20.42 -3.87 1.73
CA VAL A 240 20.18 -4.71 2.91
C VAL A 240 18.75 -5.25 2.93
N SER A 241 17.77 -4.48 2.45
CA SER A 241 16.37 -4.93 2.35
C SER A 241 16.23 -6.09 1.37
N GLU A 242 16.88 -6.04 0.20
CA GLU A 242 16.85 -7.14 -0.78
C GLU A 242 17.44 -8.43 -0.22
N TRP A 243 18.58 -8.34 0.48
CA TRP A 243 19.16 -9.48 1.17
C TRP A 243 18.22 -10.04 2.24
N ARG A 244 17.66 -9.18 3.10
CA ARG A 244 16.70 -9.57 4.14
C ARG A 244 15.44 -10.23 3.57
N MET A 245 15.00 -9.83 2.38
CA MET A 245 13.84 -10.45 1.75
C MET A 245 14.03 -11.95 1.48
N LYS A 246 15.25 -12.39 1.14
CA LYS A 246 15.55 -13.82 0.96
C LYS A 246 15.39 -14.61 2.26
N ILE A 247 15.88 -14.06 3.38
CA ILE A 247 15.74 -14.65 4.72
C ILE A 247 14.26 -14.73 5.11
N ARG A 248 13.53 -13.62 4.89
CA ARG A 248 12.09 -13.55 5.20
C ARG A 248 11.28 -14.54 4.36
N ARG A 249 11.60 -14.72 3.07
CA ARG A 249 10.96 -15.72 2.21
C ARG A 249 11.18 -17.14 2.74
N ARG A 250 12.40 -17.47 3.15
CA ARG A 250 12.72 -18.78 3.76
C ARG A 250 11.92 -19.03 5.05
N MET A 251 11.83 -18.04 5.92
CA MET A 251 11.01 -18.12 7.14
C MET A 251 9.53 -18.35 6.82
N GLN A 252 8.97 -17.63 5.84
CA GLN A 252 7.58 -17.82 5.42
C GLN A 252 7.32 -19.21 4.81
N LEU A 253 8.26 -19.75 4.03
CA LEU A 253 8.16 -21.11 3.51
C LEU A 253 8.09 -22.14 4.64
N LEU A 254 8.97 -22.03 5.63
CA LEU A 254 8.99 -22.94 6.79
C LEU A 254 7.74 -22.79 7.66
N ASN A 255 7.19 -21.58 7.78
CA ASN A 255 5.90 -21.33 8.45
C ASN A 255 4.75 -22.05 7.72
N LYS A 256 4.70 -21.93 6.38
CA LYS A 256 3.71 -22.63 5.56
C LYS A 256 3.83 -24.15 5.72
N GLN A 257 5.03 -24.70 5.69
CA GLN A 257 5.27 -26.14 5.89
C GLN A 257 4.82 -26.63 7.27
N ALA A 258 5.12 -25.87 8.34
CA ALA A 258 4.67 -26.22 9.68
C ALA A 258 3.14 -26.20 9.79
N LYS A 259 2.48 -25.15 9.27
CA LYS A 259 1.02 -25.05 9.25
C LYS A 259 0.37 -26.17 8.44
N GLN A 260 0.91 -26.45 7.26
CA GLN A 260 0.45 -27.53 6.40
C GLN A 260 0.51 -28.88 7.14
N ARG A 261 1.60 -29.14 7.88
CA ARG A 261 1.74 -30.37 8.67
C ARG A 261 0.67 -30.51 9.75
N ALA A 262 0.36 -29.42 10.46
CA ALA A 262 -0.71 -29.42 11.45
C ALA A 262 -2.09 -29.68 10.81
N ILE A 263 -2.36 -29.06 9.65
CA ILE A 263 -3.59 -29.30 8.88
C ILE A 263 -3.69 -30.76 8.44
N GLU A 264 -2.63 -31.34 7.90
CA GLU A 264 -2.59 -32.74 7.46
C GLU A 264 -2.83 -33.72 8.62
N SER A 265 -2.26 -33.46 9.79
CA SER A 265 -2.49 -34.27 10.99
C SER A 265 -3.96 -34.20 11.46
N LEU A 266 -4.59 -33.02 11.37
CA LEU A 266 -5.99 -32.83 11.77
C LEU A 266 -6.98 -33.38 10.75
N MET A 267 -6.73 -33.18 9.45
CA MET A 267 -7.58 -33.74 8.39
C MET A 267 -7.56 -35.27 8.39
N ASN A 268 -6.43 -35.88 8.75
CA ASN A 268 -6.27 -37.33 8.85
C ASN A 268 -6.37 -37.84 10.30
N PHE A 269 -7.10 -37.13 11.16
CA PHE A 269 -7.22 -37.47 12.58
C PHE A 269 -7.64 -38.94 12.83
N GLU A 270 -8.58 -39.45 12.04
CA GLU A 270 -9.02 -40.85 12.14
C GLU A 270 -7.86 -41.83 11.91
N THR A 271 -7.04 -41.58 10.89
CA THR A 271 -5.85 -42.40 10.60
C THR A 271 -4.85 -42.33 11.74
N VAL A 272 -4.57 -41.13 12.26
CA VAL A 272 -3.67 -40.96 13.41
C VAL A 272 -4.16 -41.74 14.62
N LYS A 273 -5.48 -41.78 14.86
CA LYS A 273 -6.09 -42.57 15.94
C LYS A 273 -6.09 -44.07 15.68
N TYR A 274 -6.33 -44.52 14.43
CA TYR A 274 -6.27 -45.94 14.07
C TYR A 274 -4.88 -46.55 14.31
N PHE A 275 -3.82 -45.76 14.13
CA PHE A 275 -2.44 -46.21 14.31
C PHE A 275 -1.80 -45.80 15.65
N ASP A 276 -2.55 -45.17 16.57
CA ASP A 276 -2.05 -44.60 17.83
C ASP A 276 -0.77 -43.73 17.66
N ALA A 277 -0.73 -42.98 16.55
CA ALA A 277 0.46 -42.26 16.09
C ALA A 277 0.52 -40.79 16.56
N ALA A 278 -0.21 -40.43 17.62
CA ALA A 278 -0.36 -39.04 18.05
C ALA A 278 0.99 -38.41 18.45
N ASP A 279 1.77 -39.08 19.29
CA ASP A 279 3.09 -38.60 19.73
C ASP A 279 4.07 -38.49 18.56
N HIS A 280 3.93 -39.37 17.56
CA HIS A 280 4.73 -39.33 16.35
C HIS A 280 4.46 -38.07 15.51
N GLU A 281 3.19 -37.75 15.27
CA GLU A 281 2.82 -36.52 14.55
C GLU A 281 3.20 -35.25 15.32
N VAL A 282 3.04 -35.25 16.66
CA VAL A 282 3.50 -34.14 17.51
C VAL A 282 5.01 -33.94 17.39
N ALA A 283 5.80 -35.01 17.41
CA ALA A 283 7.25 -34.92 17.24
C ALA A 283 7.65 -34.40 15.85
N LEU A 284 6.93 -34.77 14.79
CA LEU A 284 7.18 -34.24 13.44
C LEU A 284 6.81 -32.77 13.32
N TYR A 285 5.69 -32.35 13.92
CA TYR A 285 5.30 -30.96 13.99
C TYR A 285 6.31 -30.13 14.80
N GLN A 286 6.79 -30.64 15.94
CA GLN A 286 7.82 -29.99 16.74
C GLN A 286 9.10 -29.76 15.92
N LYS A 287 9.57 -30.75 15.14
CA LYS A 287 10.72 -30.59 14.24
C LYS A 287 10.48 -29.52 13.17
N ALA A 288 9.27 -29.41 12.64
CA ALA A 288 8.92 -28.35 11.69
C ALA A 288 8.95 -26.97 12.37
N LEU A 289 8.42 -26.86 13.59
CA LEU A 289 8.48 -25.64 14.39
C LEU A 289 9.91 -25.22 14.75
N GLU A 290 10.79 -26.16 15.11
CA GLU A 290 12.19 -25.84 15.40
C GLU A 290 12.91 -25.22 14.19
N LYS A 291 12.64 -25.72 12.97
CA LYS A 291 13.16 -25.12 11.74
C LYS A 291 12.59 -23.73 11.52
N HIS A 292 11.29 -23.56 11.72
CA HIS A 292 10.62 -22.26 11.62
C HIS A 292 11.22 -21.25 12.62
N HIS A 293 11.31 -21.60 13.90
CA HIS A 293 11.86 -20.73 14.94
C HIS A 293 13.29 -20.28 14.64
N LYS A 294 14.15 -21.18 14.15
CA LYS A 294 15.52 -20.81 13.74
C LYS A 294 15.52 -19.76 12.62
N ALA A 295 14.68 -19.94 11.61
CA ALA A 295 14.54 -18.99 10.51
C ALA A 295 13.86 -17.67 10.93
N GLU A 296 12.94 -17.72 11.89
CA GLU A 296 12.30 -16.55 12.48
C GLU A 296 13.30 -15.70 13.26
N ILE A 297 14.13 -16.33 14.11
CA ILE A 297 15.23 -15.64 14.81
C ILE A 297 16.21 -15.02 13.80
N GLU A 298 16.55 -15.71 12.71
CA GLU A 298 17.40 -15.16 11.65
C GLU A 298 16.76 -13.95 10.96
N SER A 299 15.45 -14.01 10.69
CA SER A 299 14.66 -12.90 10.15
C SER A 299 14.64 -11.70 11.10
N GLU A 300 14.45 -11.90 12.39
CA GLU A 300 14.48 -10.83 13.40
C GLU A 300 15.88 -10.23 13.53
N ARG A 301 16.94 -11.05 13.59
CA ARG A 301 18.33 -10.56 13.60
C ARG A 301 18.66 -9.70 12.38
N SER A 302 18.17 -10.08 11.21
CA SER A 302 18.34 -9.28 9.99
C SER A 302 17.62 -7.93 10.04
N LEU A 303 16.48 -7.84 10.76
CA LEU A 303 15.78 -6.57 10.99
C LEU A 303 16.58 -5.67 11.94
N PHE A 304 17.04 -6.21 13.07
CA PHE A 304 17.88 -5.46 14.01
C PHE A 304 19.17 -4.94 13.33
N PHE A 305 19.78 -5.75 12.47
CA PHE A 305 20.96 -5.32 11.69
C PHE A 305 20.64 -4.15 10.75
N LEU A 306 19.51 -4.22 10.02
CA LEU A 306 19.06 -3.12 9.16
C LEU A 306 18.84 -1.84 9.97
N ASP A 307 18.11 -1.93 11.08
CA ASP A 307 17.81 -0.78 11.95
C ASP A 307 19.09 -0.16 12.51
N ALA A 308 20.07 -0.99 12.94
CA ALA A 308 21.35 -0.52 13.45
C ALA A 308 22.17 0.22 12.38
N VAL A 309 22.25 -0.32 11.17
CA VAL A 309 22.96 0.32 10.05
C VAL A 309 22.28 1.63 9.66
N GLN A 310 20.95 1.67 9.60
CA GLN A 310 20.19 2.88 9.31
C GLN A 310 20.41 3.98 10.35
N GLN A 311 20.36 3.62 11.64
CA GLN A 311 20.65 4.55 12.73
C GLN A 311 22.08 5.07 12.68
N LEU A 312 23.05 4.25 12.31
CA LEU A 312 24.44 4.67 12.17
C LEU A 312 24.60 5.69 11.03
N VAL A 313 24.05 5.41 9.84
CA VAL A 313 24.10 6.33 8.69
C VAL A 313 23.43 7.67 9.03
N MET A 314 22.24 7.64 9.60
CA MET A 314 21.53 8.84 10.04
C MET A 314 22.27 9.58 11.15
N GLY A 315 22.85 8.86 12.11
CA GLY A 315 23.64 9.41 13.21
C GLY A 315 24.89 10.14 12.70
N CYS A 316 25.63 9.55 11.76
CA CYS A 316 26.79 10.18 11.12
C CYS A 316 26.40 11.43 10.31
N GLY A 317 25.29 11.36 9.56
CA GLY A 317 24.77 12.50 8.82
C GLY A 317 24.32 13.65 9.73
N LEU A 318 23.58 13.34 10.78
CA LEU A 318 23.16 14.30 11.79
C LEU A 318 24.36 14.94 12.49
N LEU A 319 25.33 14.13 12.94
CA LEU A 319 26.57 14.60 13.55
C LEU A 319 27.31 15.58 12.65
N SER A 320 27.46 15.24 11.36
CA SER A 320 28.13 16.10 10.38
C SER A 320 27.42 17.46 10.22
N CYS A 321 26.09 17.44 10.07
CA CYS A 321 25.27 18.65 9.97
C CYS A 321 25.30 19.49 11.25
N MET A 322 25.32 18.86 12.42
CA MET A 322 25.39 19.54 13.72
C MET A 322 26.77 20.18 13.93
N LEU A 323 27.86 19.52 13.55
CA LEU A 323 29.21 20.09 13.63
C LEU A 323 29.37 21.31 12.70
N ASP A 324 28.89 21.22 11.45
CA ASP A 324 28.91 22.36 10.51
C ASP A 324 28.05 23.52 11.04
N SER A 325 26.84 23.23 11.53
CA SER A 325 25.94 24.24 12.10
C SER A 325 26.55 24.90 13.34
N ALA A 326 27.18 24.13 14.23
CA ALA A 326 27.85 24.65 15.41
C ALA A 326 29.03 25.57 15.05
N ALA A 327 29.87 25.16 14.08
CA ALA A 327 30.96 26.01 13.59
C ALA A 327 30.43 27.33 13.02
N ARG A 328 29.32 27.31 12.27
CA ARG A 328 28.69 28.51 11.71
C ARG A 328 28.10 29.45 12.76
N VAL A 329 27.57 28.91 13.85
CA VAL A 329 27.12 29.71 15.01
C VAL A 329 28.31 30.38 15.68
N LEU A 330 29.42 29.66 15.88
CA LEU A 330 30.66 30.23 16.42
C LEU A 330 31.21 31.37 15.54
N HIS A 331 31.12 31.22 14.21
CA HIS A 331 31.48 32.25 13.23
C HIS A 331 30.42 33.36 13.05
N LYS A 332 29.35 33.38 13.87
CA LYS A 332 28.24 34.37 13.82
C LYS A 332 27.51 34.44 12.47
N SER A 333 27.61 33.40 11.65
CA SER A 333 26.92 33.29 10.36
C SER A 333 25.50 32.70 10.49
N MET A 334 25.21 32.07 11.63
CA MET A 334 23.92 31.48 11.99
C MET A 334 23.56 31.82 13.44
N THR A 335 22.27 31.90 13.77
CA THR A 335 21.81 32.06 15.16
C THR A 335 21.74 30.71 15.88
N VAL A 336 21.58 30.73 17.22
CA VAL A 336 21.34 29.51 18.00
C VAL A 336 20.01 28.85 17.60
N GLY A 337 19.00 29.64 17.25
CA GLY A 337 17.75 29.13 16.70
C GLY A 337 17.91 28.49 15.31
N ASP A 338 18.83 28.96 14.48
CA ASP A 338 19.14 28.30 13.20
C ASP A 338 19.74 26.91 13.39
N PHE A 339 20.59 26.71 14.39
CA PHE A 339 21.09 25.38 14.75
C PHE A 339 19.95 24.42 15.11
N VAL A 340 18.99 24.88 15.92
CA VAL A 340 17.82 24.10 16.32
C VAL A 340 16.88 23.84 15.13
N LEU A 341 16.75 24.81 14.21
CA LEU A 341 15.99 24.65 12.97
C LEU A 341 16.55 23.53 12.10
N VAL A 342 17.88 23.49 11.91
CA VAL A 342 18.53 22.43 11.13
C VAL A 342 18.29 21.07 11.78
N ASN A 343 18.52 20.95 13.09
CA ASN A 343 18.31 19.70 13.82
C ASN A 343 16.85 19.19 13.66
N THR A 344 15.88 20.06 13.89
CA THR A 344 14.47 19.67 13.85
C THR A 344 13.98 19.30 12.44
N HIS A 345 14.45 20.00 11.40
CA HIS A 345 14.15 19.62 10.02
C HIS A 345 14.79 18.29 9.62
N LEU A 346 16.03 18.01 10.03
CA LEU A 346 16.69 16.73 9.75
C LEU A 346 15.94 15.56 10.38
N LEU A 347 15.53 15.70 11.65
CA LEU A 347 14.73 14.68 12.33
C LEU A 347 13.36 14.45 11.65
N GLN A 348 12.71 15.52 11.17
CA GLN A 348 11.47 15.40 10.39
C GLN A 348 11.69 14.68 9.05
N LEU A 349 12.83 14.90 8.39
CA LEU A 349 13.18 14.24 7.13
C LEU A 349 13.45 12.74 7.32
N TYR A 350 14.05 12.36 8.45
CA TYR A 350 14.40 10.96 8.73
C TYR A 350 13.20 10.09 9.09
N SER A 351 12.17 10.65 9.73
CA SER A 351 10.96 9.91 10.11
C SER A 351 10.27 9.17 8.94
N PRO A 352 9.93 9.81 7.80
CA PRO A 352 9.33 9.11 6.66
C PRO A 352 10.32 8.16 5.95
N LEU A 353 11.62 8.46 5.99
CA LEU A 353 12.66 7.61 5.38
C LEU A 353 12.78 6.25 6.08
N ASN A 354 12.61 6.19 7.40
CA ASN A 354 12.59 4.93 8.17
C ASN A 354 11.48 4.00 7.70
N TRP A 355 10.34 4.56 7.32
CA TRP A 355 9.20 3.76 6.88
C TRP A 355 9.26 3.37 5.40
N MET A 356 10.14 3.98 4.60
CA MET A 356 10.22 3.79 3.16
C MET A 356 10.47 2.33 2.75
N GLY A 357 11.29 1.59 3.50
CA GLY A 357 11.56 0.18 3.21
C GLY A 357 10.32 -0.71 3.38
N SER A 358 9.48 -0.43 4.39
CA SER A 358 8.20 -1.11 4.58
C SER A 358 7.16 -0.67 3.56
N LEU A 359 7.11 0.62 3.24
CA LEU A 359 6.25 1.17 2.19
C LEU A 359 6.52 0.52 0.84
N TYR A 360 7.78 0.40 0.41
CA TYR A 360 8.13 -0.22 -0.87
C TYR A 360 7.59 -1.66 -0.98
N ARG A 361 7.81 -2.48 0.05
CA ARG A 361 7.30 -3.87 0.07
C ARG A 361 5.78 -3.92 0.07
N MET A 362 5.13 -3.03 0.82
CA MET A 362 3.68 -2.95 0.86
C MET A 362 3.13 -2.59 -0.51
N ILE A 363 3.73 -1.59 -1.18
CA ILE A 363 3.41 -1.23 -2.55
C ILE A 363 3.53 -2.47 -3.45
N GLN A 364 4.69 -3.13 -3.49
CA GLN A 364 4.91 -4.32 -4.33
C GLN A 364 3.88 -5.43 -4.09
N GLN A 365 3.60 -5.76 -2.82
CA GLN A 365 2.62 -6.80 -2.48
C GLN A 365 1.21 -6.43 -2.96
N ASN A 366 0.78 -5.19 -2.70
CA ASN A 366 -0.56 -4.76 -3.10
C ASN A 366 -0.67 -4.65 -4.64
N PHE A 367 0.44 -4.40 -5.35
CA PHE A 367 0.47 -4.45 -6.81
C PHE A 367 0.15 -5.83 -7.36
N ILE A 368 0.78 -6.88 -6.81
CA ILE A 368 0.57 -8.26 -7.25
C ILE A 368 -0.89 -8.70 -7.02
N GLU A 369 -1.45 -8.42 -5.85
CA GLU A 369 -2.84 -8.79 -5.54
C GLU A 369 -3.85 -8.01 -6.40
N MET A 370 -3.57 -6.74 -6.66
CA MET A 370 -4.39 -5.91 -7.53
C MET A 370 -4.29 -6.36 -9.00
N GLU A 371 -3.12 -6.79 -9.46
CA GLU A 371 -2.92 -7.34 -10.81
C GLU A 371 -3.81 -8.56 -11.04
N GLN A 372 -3.87 -9.49 -10.07
CA GLN A 372 -4.77 -10.66 -10.17
C GLN A 372 -6.25 -10.26 -10.32
N LEU A 373 -6.67 -9.18 -9.66
CA LEU A 373 -8.02 -8.65 -9.80
C LEU A 373 -8.28 -8.09 -11.21
N PHE A 374 -7.31 -7.35 -11.77
CA PHE A 374 -7.43 -6.82 -13.12
C PHE A 374 -7.43 -7.94 -14.18
N LEU A 375 -6.57 -8.95 -14.02
CA LEU A 375 -6.59 -10.14 -14.88
C LEU A 375 -7.95 -10.84 -14.86
N LEU A 376 -8.64 -10.85 -13.71
CA LEU A 376 -9.98 -11.42 -13.58
C LEU A 376 -11.06 -10.53 -14.22
N LEU A 377 -10.88 -9.20 -14.22
CA LEU A 377 -11.78 -8.24 -14.89
C LEU A 377 -11.57 -8.18 -16.42
N ASP A 378 -10.38 -8.55 -16.87
CA ASP A 378 -10.01 -8.60 -18.29
C ASP A 378 -10.44 -9.92 -18.97
N GLU A 379 -10.99 -10.88 -18.21
CA GLU A 379 -11.52 -12.12 -18.77
C GLU A 379 -12.72 -11.80 -19.68
N GLU A 380 -12.67 -12.27 -20.93
CA GLU A 380 -13.73 -11.98 -21.89
C GLU A 380 -15.00 -12.76 -21.56
N VAL A 381 -16.13 -12.05 -21.56
CA VAL A 381 -17.45 -12.69 -21.53
C VAL A 381 -17.66 -13.43 -22.86
N GLU A 382 -17.61 -14.77 -22.83
CA GLU A 382 -17.76 -15.62 -24.03
C GLU A 382 -19.16 -15.49 -24.67
N ILE A 383 -20.20 -15.30 -23.85
CA ILE A 383 -21.60 -15.19 -24.28
C ILE A 383 -21.99 -13.71 -24.27
N LYS A 384 -21.76 -13.02 -25.39
CA LYS A 384 -22.13 -11.60 -25.56
C LYS A 384 -23.56 -11.49 -26.09
N GLU A 385 -24.37 -10.61 -25.52
CA GLU A 385 -25.65 -10.24 -26.12
C GLU A 385 -25.40 -9.58 -27.49
N ALA A 386 -26.28 -9.85 -28.46
CA ALA A 386 -26.22 -9.19 -29.76
C ALA A 386 -26.44 -7.67 -29.61
N CYS A 387 -25.77 -6.86 -30.43
CA CYS A 387 -25.87 -5.38 -30.37
C CYS A 387 -27.31 -4.84 -30.59
N SER A 388 -28.23 -5.67 -31.08
CA SER A 388 -29.65 -5.38 -31.19
C SER A 388 -30.41 -6.63 -30.77
N PRO A 389 -30.66 -6.82 -29.45
CA PRO A 389 -31.42 -7.96 -29.00
C PRO A 389 -32.84 -7.86 -29.58
N SER A 390 -33.28 -8.93 -30.23
CA SER A 390 -34.69 -9.07 -30.62
C SER A 390 -35.57 -8.92 -29.38
N GLN A 391 -36.69 -8.21 -29.49
CA GLN A 391 -37.69 -8.12 -28.41
C GLN A 391 -38.03 -9.54 -27.94
N ALA A 392 -38.22 -9.71 -26.62
CA ALA A 392 -38.66 -10.97 -26.05
C ALA A 392 -39.96 -11.38 -26.75
N VAL A 393 -39.85 -12.38 -27.64
CA VAL A 393 -41.00 -12.92 -28.35
C VAL A 393 -41.91 -13.50 -27.29
N THR A 394 -43.19 -13.11 -27.27
CA THR A 394 -44.20 -13.84 -26.51
C THR A 394 -44.23 -15.25 -27.08
N CYS A 395 -43.64 -16.22 -26.37
CA CYS A 395 -43.47 -17.60 -26.82
C CYS A 395 -44.80 -18.38 -26.86
N GLU A 396 -45.88 -17.77 -27.35
CA GLU A 396 -47.15 -18.45 -27.55
C GLU A 396 -47.08 -19.24 -28.87
N GLY A 397 -46.75 -20.53 -28.77
CA GLY A 397 -46.95 -21.49 -29.86
C GLY A 397 -45.70 -21.93 -30.63
N GLU A 398 -44.50 -21.48 -30.26
CA GLU A 398 -43.26 -21.96 -30.88
C GLU A 398 -42.62 -23.10 -30.07
N GLY A 399 -42.31 -24.20 -30.76
CA GLY A 399 -41.61 -25.36 -30.20
C GLY A 399 -40.09 -25.17 -30.20
N ILE A 400 -39.36 -26.05 -29.51
CA ILE A 400 -37.88 -25.99 -29.47
C ILE A 400 -37.32 -26.70 -30.71
N VAL A 401 -36.43 -26.04 -31.45
CA VAL A 401 -35.77 -26.61 -32.64
C VAL A 401 -34.25 -26.59 -32.46
N PHE A 402 -33.66 -27.78 -32.45
CA PHE A 402 -32.23 -27.99 -32.67
C PHE A 402 -32.04 -28.28 -34.16
N ASN A 403 -31.20 -27.50 -34.85
CA ASN A 403 -30.90 -27.67 -36.26
C ASN A 403 -29.38 -27.84 -36.48
N ASN A 404 -28.96 -29.07 -36.75
CA ASN A 404 -27.56 -29.46 -36.99
C ASN A 404 -26.59 -28.96 -35.92
N VAL A 405 -27.02 -29.07 -34.65
CA VAL A 405 -26.27 -28.56 -33.50
C VAL A 405 -25.09 -29.47 -33.20
N SER A 406 -23.89 -28.90 -33.23
CA SER A 406 -22.67 -29.54 -32.74
C SER A 406 -22.14 -28.78 -31.53
N PHE A 407 -21.76 -29.47 -30.47
CA PHE A 407 -21.33 -28.85 -29.21
C PHE A 407 -20.17 -29.61 -28.56
N ALA A 408 -19.22 -28.86 -27.99
CA ALA A 408 -18.06 -29.38 -27.29
C ALA A 408 -17.62 -28.39 -26.18
N TYR A 409 -17.29 -28.89 -24.99
CA TYR A 409 -16.62 -28.06 -23.95
C TYR A 409 -15.13 -27.86 -24.26
N GLU A 410 -14.50 -28.87 -24.85
CA GLU A 410 -13.14 -28.84 -25.38
C GLU A 410 -13.20 -29.27 -26.84
N GLN A 411 -12.54 -28.54 -27.75
CA GLN A 411 -12.62 -28.81 -29.20
C GLN A 411 -12.21 -30.25 -29.57
N GLU A 412 -11.33 -30.86 -28.76
CA GLU A 412 -10.85 -32.23 -28.94
C GLU A 412 -11.87 -33.29 -28.48
N ARG A 413 -12.91 -32.91 -27.73
CA ARG A 413 -13.91 -33.81 -27.14
C ARG A 413 -15.33 -33.33 -27.43
N PRO A 414 -15.81 -33.46 -28.67
CA PRO A 414 -17.17 -33.07 -29.03
C PRO A 414 -18.21 -34.01 -28.41
N ILE A 415 -19.29 -33.43 -27.85
CA ILE A 415 -20.36 -34.15 -27.15
C ILE A 415 -21.58 -34.33 -28.04
N LEU A 416 -22.02 -33.26 -28.73
CA LEU A 416 -23.11 -33.33 -29.71
C LEU A 416 -22.53 -33.25 -31.12
N TRP A 417 -22.95 -34.14 -32.01
CA TRP A 417 -22.50 -34.21 -33.40
C TRP A 417 -23.69 -34.07 -34.34
N ASN A 418 -23.81 -32.91 -35.01
CA ASN A 418 -24.87 -32.62 -35.99
C ASN A 418 -26.28 -33.03 -35.52
N PHE A 419 -26.60 -32.70 -34.27
CA PHE A 419 -27.85 -33.07 -33.62
C PHE A 419 -29.02 -32.20 -34.10
N SER A 420 -30.09 -32.84 -34.58
CA SER A 420 -31.32 -32.18 -35.01
C SER A 420 -32.52 -32.79 -34.32
N LEU A 421 -33.34 -31.95 -33.68
CA LEU A 421 -34.54 -32.36 -32.95
C LEU A 421 -35.55 -31.22 -32.99
N ARG A 422 -36.83 -31.55 -33.14
CA ARG A 422 -37.93 -30.60 -33.01
C ARG A 422 -38.89 -31.10 -31.94
N ILE A 423 -39.14 -30.26 -30.94
CA ILE A 423 -40.08 -30.51 -29.83
C ILE A 423 -41.27 -29.56 -30.01
N LEU A 424 -42.47 -30.12 -30.16
CA LEU A 424 -43.69 -29.35 -30.38
C LEU A 424 -44.21 -28.72 -29.08
N PRO A 425 -44.98 -27.62 -29.16
CA PRO A 425 -45.64 -27.04 -27.99
C PRO A 425 -46.51 -28.07 -27.26
N GLY A 426 -46.33 -28.21 -25.94
CA GLY A 426 -47.08 -29.15 -25.11
C GLY A 426 -46.60 -30.62 -25.18
N GLU A 427 -45.60 -30.93 -26.00
CA GLU A 427 -45.03 -32.27 -26.12
C GLU A 427 -44.19 -32.63 -24.89
N LYS A 428 -44.32 -33.88 -24.40
CA LYS A 428 -43.49 -34.43 -23.32
C LYS A 428 -42.43 -35.34 -23.92
N VAL A 429 -41.17 -34.94 -23.81
CA VAL A 429 -40.03 -35.70 -24.34
C VAL A 429 -39.18 -36.23 -23.18
N GLY A 430 -38.86 -37.52 -23.21
CA GLY A 430 -37.91 -38.15 -22.29
C GLY A 430 -36.52 -38.21 -22.90
N VAL A 431 -35.53 -37.62 -22.23
CA VAL A 431 -34.11 -37.73 -22.62
C VAL A 431 -33.45 -38.78 -21.73
N VAL A 432 -32.96 -39.85 -22.34
CA VAL A 432 -32.24 -40.95 -21.67
C VAL A 432 -30.88 -41.12 -22.33
N GLY A 433 -29.81 -41.26 -21.54
CA GLY A 433 -28.43 -41.34 -22.02
C GLY A 433 -27.45 -41.54 -20.89
#